data_AF-A0A845X327-F1
#
_entry.id   AF-A0A845X327-F1
#
_cell.length_a   1.000
_cell.length_b   1.000
_cell.length_c   1.000
_cell.angle_alpha   90.00
_cell.angle_beta   90.00
_cell.angle_gamma   90.00
#
_symmetry.space_group_name_H-M   'P 1'
#
loop_
_entity.id
_entity.type
_entity.pdbx_description
1 polymer ?
#
loop_
_entity_poly.entity_id
_entity_poly.type
_entity_poly.pdbx_seq_one_letter_code
_entity_poly.pdbx_strand_id
1 'polypeptide(L)'
;MSQLRNAIAQTQQERPFEIVAAVILLDHLHFLWRLPHEDQDYSSRVGRMKVLFTRALRGDTLVPDEGIAFSSNHRERDVWQRRLQKSLK
;
A
#
# COMPACT_ATOMS: atom_id res chain seq x y z
N MET A 1 11.74 5.32 8.76
CA MET A 1 11.91 4.16 7.82
C MET A 1 11.35 2.87 8.41
N SER A 2 11.39 2.65 9.73
CA SER A 2 10.84 1.46 10.40
C SER A 2 9.30 1.41 10.38
N GLN A 3 8.62 2.54 10.51
CA GLN A 3 7.15 2.58 10.66
C GLN A 3 6.40 2.01 9.45
N LEU A 4 6.83 2.36 8.22
CA LEU A 4 6.23 1.84 6.99
C LEU A 4 6.47 0.33 6.83
N ARG A 5 7.70 -0.13 7.12
CA ARG A 5 8.04 -1.55 7.08
C ARG A 5 7.21 -2.36 8.08
N ASN A 6 6.99 -1.81 9.28
CA ASN A 6 6.15 -2.45 10.30
C ASN A 6 4.68 -2.49 9.87
N ALA A 7 4.16 -1.40 9.31
CA ALA A 7 2.79 -1.36 8.78
C ALA A 7 2.58 -2.40 7.67
N ILE A 8 3.56 -2.54 6.76
CA ILE A 8 3.55 -3.57 5.71
C ILE A 8 3.56 -4.97 6.34
N ALA A 9 4.51 -5.25 7.23
CA ALA A 9 4.67 -6.57 7.83
C ALA A 9 3.43 -7.00 8.61
N GLN A 10 2.85 -6.10 9.41
CA GLN A 10 1.61 -6.37 10.13
C GLN A 10 0.43 -6.58 9.16
N THR A 11 0.34 -5.80 8.08
CA THR A 11 -0.71 -6.02 7.08
C THR A 11 -0.53 -7.36 6.37
N GLN A 12 0.70 -7.80 6.08
CA GLN A 12 0.97 -9.12 5.51
C GLN A 12 0.57 -10.27 6.45
N GLN A 13 0.73 -10.10 7.77
CA GLN A 13 0.28 -11.07 8.76
C GLN A 13 -1.26 -11.18 8.81
N GLU A 14 -1.96 -10.06 8.73
CA GLU A 14 -3.43 -10.01 8.80
C GLU A 14 -4.08 -10.40 7.46
N ARG A 15 -3.44 -10.06 6.34
CA ARG A 15 -3.93 -10.25 4.98
C ARG A 15 -2.74 -10.63 4.11
N PRO A 16 -2.52 -11.93 3.82
CA PRO A 16 -1.36 -12.36 3.05
C PRO A 16 -1.27 -11.69 1.67
N PHE A 17 -0.07 -11.25 1.31
CA PHE A 17 0.35 -10.83 -0.03
C PHE A 17 1.88 -10.81 -0.10
N GLU A 18 2.42 -10.90 -1.30
CA GLU A 18 3.86 -10.79 -1.58
C GLU A 18 4.12 -9.43 -2.24
N ILE A 19 5.14 -8.69 -1.79
CA ILE A 19 5.64 -7.50 -2.49
C ILE A 19 6.72 -7.97 -3.46
N VAL A 20 6.45 -7.85 -4.75
CA VAL A 20 7.40 -8.15 -5.83
C VAL A 20 8.37 -6.99 -6.02
N ALA A 21 7.86 -5.75 -5.95
CA ALA A 21 8.68 -4.55 -6.00
C ALA A 21 7.99 -3.39 -5.26
N ALA A 22 8.77 -2.46 -4.73
CA ALA A 22 8.28 -1.22 -4.15
C ALA A 22 9.21 -0.06 -4.49
N VAL A 23 8.64 1.08 -4.88
CA VAL A 23 9.38 2.32 -5.12
C VAL A 23 8.80 3.39 -4.21
N ILE A 24 9.66 4.03 -3.41
CA ILE A 24 9.30 5.14 -2.53
C ILE A 24 9.83 6.42 -3.18
N LEU A 25 8.91 7.29 -3.58
CA LEU A 25 9.19 8.64 -4.05
C LEU A 25 8.80 9.63 -2.94
N LEU A 26 9.18 10.89 -3.10
CA LEU A 26 8.97 11.91 -2.06
C LEU A 26 7.49 12.19 -1.78
N ASP A 27 6.64 12.03 -2.78
CA ASP A 27 5.21 12.35 -2.75
C ASP A 27 4.30 11.11 -2.86
N HIS A 28 4.81 10.00 -3.38
CA HIS A 28 4.01 8.79 -3.57
C HIS A 28 4.82 7.50 -3.48
N LEU A 29 4.10 6.39 -3.37
CA LEU A 29 4.68 5.06 -3.22
C LEU A 29 3.99 4.11 -4.20
N HIS A 30 4.79 3.45 -5.04
CA HIS A 30 4.34 2.41 -5.96
C HIS A 30 4.63 1.01 -5.41
N PHE A 31 3.62 0.14 -5.42
CA PHE A 31 3.78 -1.28 -5.07
C PHE A 31 3.41 -2.16 -6.26
N LEU A 32 4.29 -3.12 -6.55
CA LEU A 32 3.97 -4.31 -7.32
C LEU A 32 3.87 -5.47 -6.35
N TRP A 33 2.76 -6.18 -6.40
CA TRP A 33 2.39 -7.21 -5.44
C TRP A 33 1.72 -8.38 -6.12
N ARG A 34 1.91 -9.55 -5.54
CA ARG A 34 1.19 -10.78 -5.87
C ARG A 34 0.19 -11.06 -4.76
N LEU A 35 -1.06 -11.20 -5.16
CA LEU A 35 -2.18 -11.47 -4.25
C LEU A 35 -2.53 -12.97 -4.28
N PRO A 36 -3.09 -13.52 -3.18
CA PRO A 36 -3.69 -14.84 -3.20
C PRO A 36 -4.77 -14.94 -4.28
N HIS A 37 -4.86 -16.09 -4.96
CA HIS A 37 -5.83 -16.29 -6.04
C HIS A 37 -7.28 -16.07 -5.58
N GLU A 38 -7.56 -16.45 -4.34
CA GLU A 38 -8.88 -16.36 -3.69
C GLU A 38 -9.18 -15.01 -3.04
N ASP A 39 -8.21 -14.10 -2.96
CA ASP A 39 -8.37 -12.78 -2.35
C ASP A 39 -7.59 -11.71 -3.11
N GLN A 40 -8.31 -11.03 -4.01
CA GLN A 40 -7.79 -9.94 -4.84
C GLN A 40 -8.08 -8.55 -4.25
N ASP A 41 -8.51 -8.45 -2.99
CA ASP A 41 -8.85 -7.18 -2.35
C ASP A 41 -7.58 -6.44 -1.92
N TYR A 42 -6.94 -5.81 -2.90
CA TYR A 42 -5.80 -4.91 -2.68
C TYR A 42 -6.21 -3.64 -1.94
N SER A 43 -7.46 -3.18 -2.13
CA SER A 43 -7.95 -1.92 -1.55
C SER A 43 -7.98 -1.98 -0.03
N SER A 44 -8.46 -3.09 0.54
CA SER A 44 -8.46 -3.30 1.98
C SER A 44 -7.04 -3.41 2.56
N ARG A 45 -6.10 -4.02 1.83
CA ARG A 45 -4.67 -4.08 2.24
C ARG A 45 -4.05 -2.68 2.26
N VAL A 46 -4.26 -1.89 1.21
CA VAL A 46 -3.83 -0.48 1.15
C VAL A 46 -4.41 0.31 2.31
N GLY A 47 -5.73 0.21 2.53
CA GLY A 47 -6.41 0.91 3.63
C GLY A 47 -5.85 0.54 5.00
N ARG A 48 -5.59 -0.75 5.23
CA ARG A 48 -5.01 -1.23 6.49
C ARG A 48 -3.58 -0.71 6.70
N MET A 49 -2.72 -0.79 5.68
CA MET A 49 -1.36 -0.23 5.75
C MET A 49 -1.39 1.27 6.06
N LYS A 50 -2.29 2.03 5.42
CA LYS A 50 -2.47 3.46 5.68
C LYS A 50 -2.83 3.73 7.15
N VAL A 51 -3.81 3.00 7.69
CA VAL A 51 -4.22 3.15 9.09
C VAL A 51 -3.06 2.87 10.04
N LEU A 52 -2.34 1.76 9.85
CA LEU A 52 -1.22 1.38 10.70
C LEU A 52 -0.08 2.40 10.64
N PHE A 53 0.27 2.84 9.43
CA PHE A 53 1.32 3.82 9.23
C PHE A 53 0.98 5.17 9.84
N THR A 54 -0.22 5.70 9.58
CA THR A 54 -0.67 6.98 10.15
C THR A 54 -0.73 6.93 11.67
N ARG A 55 -1.21 5.82 12.26
CA ARG A 55 -1.22 5.66 13.72
C ARG A 55 0.19 5.64 14.31
N ALA A 56 1.13 4.94 13.67
CA ALA A 56 2.52 4.90 14.11
C ALA A 56 3.17 6.30 14.07
N LEU A 57 2.87 7.11 13.05
CA LEU A 57 3.37 8.49 12.96
C LEU A 57 2.76 9.41 14.02
N ARG A 58 1.46 9.26 14.34
CA ARG A 58 0.80 10.06 15.39
C ARG A 58 1.32 9.79 16.80
N GLY A 59 1.81 8.59 17.06
CA GLY A 59 2.48 8.25 18.33
C GLY A 59 3.89 8.85 18.46
N ASP A 60 4.56 9.09 17.33
CA ASP A 60 5.94 9.61 17.24
C ASP A 60 5.99 11.13 17.05
N THR A 61 4.92 11.77 16.57
CA THR A 61 4.88 13.20 16.25
C THR A 61 3.46 13.72 16.39
N LEU A 62 3.31 14.93 16.97
CA LEU A 62 2.05 15.70 16.99
C LEU A 62 1.69 16.16 15.56
N VAL A 63 1.38 15.24 14.66
CA VAL A 63 0.95 15.55 13.29
C VAL A 63 -0.54 15.89 13.33
N PRO A 64 -0.96 17.11 12.98
CA PRO A 64 -2.37 17.50 12.92
C PRO A 64 -3.16 16.59 11.98
N ASP A 65 -4.44 16.37 12.32
CA ASP A 65 -5.38 15.45 11.65
C ASP A 65 -5.56 15.73 10.14
N GLU A 66 -5.21 16.94 9.73
CA GLU A 66 -5.33 17.53 8.40
C GLU A 66 -4.18 17.21 7.43
N GLY A 67 -3.05 16.67 7.90
CA GLY A 67 -1.82 16.51 7.08
C GLY A 67 -1.71 15.22 6.26
N ILE A 68 -2.59 14.24 6.44
CA ILE A 68 -2.55 12.98 5.69
C ILE A 68 -3.91 12.74 5.03
N ALA A 69 -4.33 13.70 4.22
CA ALA A 69 -5.42 13.52 3.28
C ALA A 69 -4.97 12.58 2.15
N PHE A 70 -4.85 11.28 2.43
CA PHE A 70 -4.82 10.25 1.39
C PHE A 70 -6.22 10.14 0.80
N SER A 71 -6.58 11.15 0.02
CA SER A 71 -7.86 11.31 -0.64
C SER A 71 -8.32 9.99 -1.24
N SER A 72 -9.42 9.47 -0.70
CA SER A 72 -10.24 8.39 -1.26
C SER A 72 -10.74 8.67 -2.69
N ASN A 73 -10.43 9.86 -3.22
CA ASN A 73 -10.85 10.36 -4.52
C ASN A 73 -9.90 9.97 -5.67
N HIS A 74 -8.81 9.24 -5.42
CA HIS A 74 -7.91 8.77 -6.48
C HIS A 74 -8.30 7.42 -7.10
N ARG A 75 -9.61 7.14 -7.11
CA ARG A 75 -10.21 5.87 -7.52
C ARG A 75 -9.83 5.33 -8.91
N GLU A 76 -9.10 6.05 -9.77
CA GLU A 76 -8.93 5.62 -11.17
C GLU A 76 -7.60 5.97 -11.88
N ARG A 77 -6.57 6.58 -11.26
CA ARG A 77 -5.40 7.05 -12.05
C ARG A 77 -4.16 6.16 -12.07
N ASP A 78 -4.05 5.16 -11.18
CA ASP A 78 -2.98 4.14 -11.27
C ASP A 78 -3.34 2.98 -12.22
N VAL A 79 -4.03 3.32 -13.31
CA VAL A 79 -4.33 2.46 -14.46
C VAL A 79 -3.08 2.18 -15.32
N TRP A 80 -1.92 2.73 -14.96
CA TRP A 80 -0.66 2.41 -15.62
C TRP A 80 0.00 1.17 -15.03
N GLN A 81 -0.61 0.00 -15.23
CA GLN A 81 0.06 -1.26 -15.61
C GLN A 81 -0.91 -2.39 -15.93
N ARG A 82 -1.93 -2.12 -16.76
CA ARG A 82 -2.46 -3.19 -17.63
C ARG A 82 -1.49 -3.44 -18.78
N ARG A 83 -0.34 -4.07 -18.52
CA ARG A 83 0.42 -4.71 -19.60
C ARG A 83 0.52 -6.20 -19.32
N LEU A 84 -0.49 -6.89 -19.86
CA LEU A 84 -0.40 -8.29 -20.26
C LEU A 84 0.96 -8.54 -20.91
N GLN A 85 1.73 -9.48 -20.38
CA GLN A 85 2.60 -10.29 -21.23
C GLN A 85 2.01 -11.69 -21.25
N LYS A 86 1.42 -12.02 -22.40
CA LYS A 86 1.11 -13.38 -22.77
C LYS A 86 2.38 -14.22 -22.62
N SER A 87 2.20 -15.38 -22.02
CA SER A 87 3.10 -16.51 -22.17
C SER A 87 3.45 -16.67 -23.66
N LEU A 88 4.73 -16.64 -23.98
CA LEU A 88 5.28 -17.19 -25.21
C LEU A 88 6.24 -18.29 -24.79
N LYS A 89 5.99 -19.44 -25.40
CA LYS A 89 6.60 -20.76 -25.21
C LYS A 89 8.11 -20.75 -25.00
#